data_AF-A0A7U9STC9-F1
#
_entry.id   AF-A0A7U9STC9-F1
#
_cell.length_a   1.000
_cell.length_b   1.000
_cell.length_c   1.000
_cell.angle_alpha   90.00
_cell.angle_beta   90.00
_cell.angle_gamma   90.00
#
_symmetry.space_group_name_H-M   'P 1'
#
loop_
_entity.id
_entity.type
_entity.pdbx_description
1 polymer ?
#
loop_
_entity_poly.entity_id
_entity_poly.type
_entity_poly.pdbx_seq_one_letter_code
_entity_poly.pdbx_strand_id
1 'polypeptide(L)'
;MVGNNRLLLLLEAQSSWTVNILIRILLYLAQSYHEYFERTSQSLYKSTKVKMPKPELYIIYTGDRGRKPDTISLSKEFFDGADIDIEVKAKVIYESETEDIINQYIIFCKVFDEQRKLYGMTEQTVRETIRICKDRNVLKEYLMNREMEVVTIMMSLFNDEQIMKTYWKDMENTLTDKITHDKDRETAERMIKDGELSLEKIARYIPSLSMDELKELEAEIMQLA
;
A
#
# COMPACT_ATOMS: atom_id res chain seq x y z
N MET A 1 -2.08 -9.96 -22.09
CA MET A 1 -1.56 -10.62 -23.30
C MET A 1 -0.04 -10.72 -23.19
N VAL A 2 0.50 -11.93 -23.08
CA VAL A 2 1.95 -12.21 -23.09
C VAL A 2 2.35 -12.36 -24.55
N GLY A 3 2.81 -11.28 -25.16
CA GLY A 3 3.05 -11.21 -26.61
C GLY A 3 4.14 -10.22 -26.99
N ASN A 4 5.22 -10.18 -26.22
CA ASN A 4 6.56 -9.74 -26.64
C ASN A 4 7.46 -9.84 -25.40
N ASN A 5 8.77 -9.78 -25.56
CA ASN A 5 9.79 -9.91 -24.51
C ASN A 5 9.77 -8.76 -23.45
N ARG A 6 8.59 -8.17 -23.21
CA ARG A 6 8.32 -6.98 -22.41
C ARG A 6 7.21 -7.27 -21.40
N LEU A 7 7.43 -6.85 -20.16
CA LEU A 7 6.47 -6.89 -19.07
C LEU A 7 5.90 -5.48 -18.91
N LEU A 8 4.69 -5.26 -19.41
CA LEU A 8 3.98 -4.01 -19.24
C LEU A 8 3.30 -3.99 -17.87
N LEU A 9 3.62 -2.99 -17.05
CA LEU A 9 3.03 -2.78 -15.74
C LEU A 9 2.37 -1.40 -15.70
N LEU A 10 1.05 -1.40 -15.79
CA LEU A 10 0.19 -0.26 -15.48
C LEU A 10 -0.16 -0.38 -14.00
N LEU A 11 0.41 0.49 -13.16
CA LEU A 11 0.49 0.21 -11.73
C LEU A 11 -0.63 0.89 -10.94
N GLU A 12 -0.95 2.14 -11.26
CA GLU A 12 -2.00 2.83 -10.51
C GLU A 12 -2.61 4.02 -11.25
N ALA A 13 -3.93 4.17 -11.08
CA ALA A 13 -4.66 5.40 -11.32
C ALA A 13 -4.61 6.28 -10.06
N GLN A 14 -3.95 7.43 -10.12
CA GLN A 14 -3.87 8.38 -9.01
C GLN A 14 -4.64 9.65 -9.31
N SER A 15 -5.64 9.96 -8.48
CA SER A 15 -6.32 11.26 -8.48
C SER A 15 -5.50 12.32 -7.73
N SER A 16 -4.75 11.91 -6.70
CA SER A 16 -3.82 12.77 -5.96
C SER A 16 -2.38 12.53 -6.43
N TRP A 17 -1.69 13.61 -6.82
CA TRP A 17 -0.31 13.49 -7.29
C TRP A 17 0.65 13.22 -6.13
N THR A 18 1.37 12.11 -6.18
CA THR A 18 2.50 11.82 -5.28
C THR A 18 3.62 11.11 -6.03
N VAL A 19 4.87 11.53 -5.79
CA VAL A 19 6.07 10.90 -6.36
C VAL A 19 6.45 9.61 -5.63
N ASN A 20 5.88 9.37 -4.43
CA ASN A 20 6.08 8.14 -3.64
C ASN A 20 5.59 6.89 -4.38
N ILE A 21 4.78 7.05 -5.42
CA ILE A 21 4.42 5.96 -6.33
C ILE A 21 5.67 5.28 -6.90
N LEU A 22 6.78 5.98 -7.13
CA LEU A 22 8.05 5.40 -7.61
C LEU A 22 8.57 4.29 -6.68
N ILE A 23 8.44 4.46 -5.36
CA ILE A 23 8.82 3.43 -4.37
C ILE A 23 7.88 2.23 -4.47
N ARG A 24 6.57 2.47 -4.58
CA ARG A 24 5.58 1.41 -4.73
C ARG A 24 5.80 0.61 -6.01
N ILE A 25 6.12 1.29 -7.11
CA ILE A 25 6.46 0.68 -8.40
C ILE A 25 7.64 -0.28 -8.24
N LEU A 26 8.70 0.12 -7.52
CA LEU A 26 9.85 -0.74 -7.25
C LEU A 26 9.44 -2.02 -6.51
N LEU A 27 8.64 -1.89 -5.45
CA LEU A 27 8.14 -3.02 -4.66
C LEU A 27 7.26 -3.96 -5.50
N TYR A 28 6.35 -3.40 -6.29
CA TYR A 28 5.47 -4.18 -7.17
C TYR A 28 6.24 -4.88 -8.28
N LEU A 29 7.28 -4.25 -8.80
CA LEU A 29 8.14 -4.84 -9.81
C LEU A 29 8.90 -6.05 -9.25
N ALA A 30 9.46 -5.92 -8.05
CA ALA A 30 10.14 -7.02 -7.37
C ALA A 30 9.19 -8.21 -7.15
N GLN A 31 7.99 -7.95 -6.62
CA GLN A 31 6.96 -8.98 -6.41
C GLN A 31 6.53 -9.64 -7.72
N SER A 32 6.25 -8.84 -8.77
CA SER A 32 5.83 -9.34 -10.07
C SER A 32 6.89 -10.25 -10.71
N TYR A 33 8.16 -9.92 -10.53
CA TYR A 33 9.25 -10.77 -11.02
C TYR A 33 9.42 -12.04 -10.20
N HIS A 34 9.29 -11.96 -8.88
CA HIS A 34 9.29 -13.14 -8.02
C HIS A 34 8.23 -14.15 -8.48
N GLU A 35 6.97 -13.69 -8.62
CA GLU A 35 5.87 -14.52 -9.12
C GLU A 35 6.10 -15.03 -10.55
N TYR A 36 6.70 -14.22 -11.42
CA TYR A 36 7.03 -14.63 -12.78
C TYR A 36 8.06 -15.78 -12.80
N PHE A 37 9.12 -15.69 -11.99
CA PHE A 37 10.15 -16.73 -11.92
C PHE A 37 9.62 -18.02 -11.30
N GLU A 38 8.82 -17.92 -10.23
CA GLU A 38 8.13 -19.06 -9.63
C GLU A 38 7.19 -19.74 -10.63
N ARG A 39 6.30 -18.97 -11.27
CA ARG A 39 5.33 -19.50 -12.27
C ARG A 39 6.00 -20.13 -13.49
N THR A 40 7.19 -19.65 -13.87
CA THR A 40 7.94 -20.18 -15.02
C THR A 40 8.98 -21.22 -14.61
N SER A 41 9.01 -21.62 -13.35
CA SER A 41 9.95 -22.59 -12.77
C SER A 41 11.42 -22.23 -13.03
N GLN A 42 11.73 -20.93 -13.06
CA GLN A 42 13.07 -20.41 -13.28
C GLN A 42 13.77 -20.20 -11.94
N SER A 43 14.67 -21.13 -11.58
CA SER A 43 15.42 -21.04 -10.32
C SER A 43 16.48 -19.95 -10.37
N LEU A 44 16.35 -18.95 -9.49
CA LEU A 44 17.33 -17.86 -9.30
C LEU A 44 18.62 -18.31 -8.60
N TYR A 45 18.64 -19.53 -8.05
CA TYR A 45 19.78 -20.10 -7.31
C TYR A 45 20.70 -20.97 -8.18
N LYS A 46 20.40 -21.10 -9.48
CA LYS A 46 21.23 -21.86 -10.43
C LYS A 46 22.21 -20.92 -11.13
N SER A 47 23.32 -21.46 -11.61
CA SER A 47 24.32 -20.72 -12.39
C SER A 47 23.83 -20.28 -13.77
N THR A 48 22.76 -20.91 -14.28
CA THR A 48 22.17 -20.58 -15.59
C THR A 48 21.35 -19.30 -15.51
N LYS A 49 21.64 -18.34 -16.40
CA LYS A 49 20.91 -17.07 -16.52
C LYS A 49 19.42 -17.29 -16.79
N VAL A 50 18.57 -16.71 -15.95
CA VAL A 50 17.11 -16.68 -16.15
C VAL A 50 16.70 -15.72 -17.26
N LYS A 51 15.56 -16.00 -17.90
CA LYS A 51 14.91 -15.11 -18.85
C LYS A 51 14.01 -14.17 -18.08
N MET A 52 14.22 -12.87 -18.27
CA MET A 52 13.47 -11.82 -17.59
C MET A 52 12.88 -10.87 -18.63
N PRO A 53 11.56 -10.64 -18.62
CA PRO A 53 10.94 -9.70 -19.55
C PRO A 53 11.31 -8.25 -19.16
N LYS A 54 11.59 -7.41 -20.16
CA LYS A 54 11.94 -6.00 -19.92
C LYS A 54 10.73 -5.24 -19.37
N PRO A 55 10.83 -4.53 -18.24
CA PRO A 55 9.68 -3.83 -17.70
C PRO A 55 9.39 -2.54 -18.47
N GLU A 56 8.11 -2.21 -18.64
CA GLU A 56 7.64 -0.88 -19.01
C GLU A 56 6.65 -0.38 -17.97
N LEU A 57 6.96 0.76 -17.36
CA LEU A 57 6.29 1.28 -16.17
C LEU A 57 5.47 2.50 -16.54
N TYR A 58 4.18 2.47 -16.24
CA TYR A 58 3.28 3.59 -16.47
C TYR A 58 2.43 3.90 -15.25
N ILE A 59 2.18 5.18 -15.05
CA ILE A 59 1.29 5.75 -14.03
C ILE A 59 0.13 6.39 -14.77
N ILE A 60 -1.10 6.10 -14.36
CA ILE A 60 -2.28 6.75 -14.89
C ILE A 60 -2.63 7.90 -13.94
N TYR A 61 -2.56 9.14 -14.42
CA TYR A 61 -2.93 10.29 -13.62
C TYR A 61 -4.32 10.78 -13.99
N THR A 62 -5.23 10.78 -13.02
CA THR A 62 -6.65 11.13 -13.19
C THR A 62 -7.03 12.41 -12.45
N GLY A 63 -6.07 13.11 -11.85
CA GLY A 63 -6.32 14.33 -11.09
C GLY A 63 -6.31 15.62 -11.91
N ASP A 64 -6.83 16.69 -11.31
CA ASP A 64 -7.03 17.99 -11.99
C ASP A 64 -5.94 19.03 -11.67
N ARG A 65 -4.85 18.67 -10.98
CA ARG A 65 -3.79 19.62 -10.54
C ARG A 65 -2.81 20.03 -11.65
N GLY A 66 -3.30 20.14 -12.87
CA GLY A 66 -2.53 20.47 -14.06
C GLY A 66 -1.56 19.36 -14.50
N ARG A 67 -0.94 19.57 -15.66
CA ARG A 67 -0.01 18.62 -16.26
C ARG A 67 1.28 18.54 -15.44
N LYS A 68 1.71 17.32 -15.13
CA LYS A 68 2.97 17.00 -14.45
C LYS A 68 3.98 16.52 -15.50
N PRO A 69 5.25 16.25 -15.14
CA PRO A 69 6.20 15.69 -16.10
C PRO A 69 5.64 14.40 -16.73
N ASP A 70 5.83 14.25 -18.04
CA ASP A 70 5.40 13.03 -18.76
C ASP A 70 6.25 11.80 -18.35
N THR A 71 7.34 12.01 -17.62
CA THR A 71 8.17 10.97 -17.02
C THR A 71 8.73 11.45 -15.69
N ILE A 72 8.65 10.59 -14.68
CA ILE A 72 9.28 10.79 -13.38
C ILE A 72 10.29 9.67 -13.12
N SER A 73 11.35 9.97 -12.36
CA SER A 73 12.40 9.00 -12.05
C SER A 73 12.79 9.03 -10.57
N LEU A 74 13.20 7.87 -10.04
CA LEU A 74 13.58 7.74 -8.64
C LEU A 74 14.77 8.63 -8.29
N SER A 75 15.81 8.61 -9.13
CA SER A 75 16.99 9.45 -9.01
C SER A 75 16.65 10.93 -8.86
N LYS A 76 15.74 11.43 -9.71
CA LYS A 76 15.40 12.84 -9.78
C LYS A 76 14.53 13.29 -8.60
N GLU A 77 13.55 12.49 -8.21
CA GLU A 77 12.59 12.87 -7.18
C GLU A 77 13.12 12.63 -5.75
N PHE A 78 14.09 11.73 -5.56
CA PHE A 78 14.56 11.33 -4.22
C PHE A 78 16.06 11.53 -3.97
N PHE A 79 16.87 11.71 -5.02
CA PHE A 79 18.34 11.75 -4.90
C PHE A 79 18.97 12.89 -5.72
N ASP A 80 18.22 13.99 -5.92
CA ASP A 80 18.69 15.19 -6.63
C ASP A 80 19.28 14.93 -8.03
N GLY A 81 18.83 13.85 -8.68
CA GLY A 81 19.32 13.44 -10.00
C GLY A 81 20.70 12.76 -10.00
N ALA A 82 21.16 12.26 -8.85
CA ALA A 82 22.39 11.47 -8.75
C ALA A 82 22.34 10.20 -9.60
N ASP A 83 23.51 9.74 -10.05
CA ASP A 83 23.69 8.42 -10.65
C ASP A 83 23.64 7.37 -9.54
N ILE A 84 22.71 6.41 -9.65
CA ILE A 84 22.37 5.45 -8.59
C ILE A 84 22.24 4.04 -9.16
N ASP A 85 22.50 3.04 -8.32
CA ASP A 85 22.49 1.62 -8.71
C ASP A 85 21.09 1.09 -9.08
N ILE A 86 20.04 1.68 -8.52
CA ILE A 86 18.65 1.29 -8.76
C ILE A 86 17.88 2.49 -9.28
N GLU A 87 17.47 2.41 -10.55
CA GLU A 87 16.71 3.47 -11.20
C GLU A 87 15.33 2.96 -11.63
N VAL A 88 14.30 3.74 -11.32
CA VAL A 88 12.92 3.48 -11.70
C VAL A 88 12.42 4.68 -12.47
N LYS A 89 12.13 4.49 -13.76
CA LYS A 89 11.57 5.52 -14.65
C LYS A 89 10.18 5.12 -15.07
N ALA A 90 9.19 5.95 -14.73
CA ALA A 90 7.79 5.71 -15.05
C ALA A 90 7.26 6.81 -15.96
N LYS A 91 6.52 6.42 -16.99
CA LYS A 91 5.82 7.35 -17.88
C LYS A 91 4.44 7.66 -17.31
N VAL A 92 4.05 8.91 -17.36
CA VAL A 92 2.73 9.34 -16.88
C VAL A 92 1.78 9.43 -18.06
N ILE A 93 0.66 8.75 -17.96
CA ILE A 93 -0.45 8.80 -18.91
C ILE A 93 -1.52 9.70 -18.33
N TYR A 94 -1.95 10.67 -19.13
CA TYR A 94 -3.01 11.61 -18.79
C TYR A 94 -4.26 11.31 -19.60
N GLU A 95 -5.39 11.88 -19.18
CA GLU A 95 -6.54 12.01 -20.05
C GLU A 95 -6.13 12.70 -21.34
N SER A 96 -6.65 12.22 -22.46
CA SER A 96 -6.40 12.79 -23.77
C SER A 96 -7.71 12.85 -24.57
N GLU A 97 -7.66 13.44 -25.76
CA GLU A 97 -8.83 13.53 -26.64
C GLU A 97 -9.09 12.25 -27.45
N THR A 98 -8.28 11.20 -27.25
CA THR A 98 -8.44 9.93 -27.97
C THR A 98 -9.59 9.11 -27.39
N GLU A 99 -10.33 8.37 -28.21
CA GLU A 99 -11.36 7.43 -27.75
C GLU A 99 -10.78 6.05 -27.39
N ASP A 100 -9.48 5.96 -27.11
CA ASP A 100 -8.85 4.68 -26.81
C ASP A 100 -9.26 4.12 -25.43
N ILE A 101 -8.98 2.84 -25.24
CA ILE A 101 -9.35 2.11 -24.02
C ILE A 101 -8.75 2.72 -22.75
N ILE A 102 -7.56 3.32 -22.83
CA ILE A 102 -6.88 3.91 -21.68
C ILE A 102 -7.57 5.22 -21.31
N ASN A 103 -7.93 6.03 -22.29
CA ASN A 103 -8.69 7.25 -22.04
C ASN A 103 -10.08 6.95 -21.48
N GLN A 104 -10.78 5.96 -22.02
CA GLN A 104 -12.07 5.52 -21.48
C GLN A 104 -11.93 5.03 -20.01
N TYR A 105 -10.85 4.33 -19.67
CA TYR A 105 -10.56 3.95 -18.29
C TYR A 105 -10.30 5.17 -17.38
N ILE A 106 -9.56 6.17 -17.86
CA ILE A 106 -9.33 7.42 -17.12
C ILE A 106 -10.65 8.14 -16.83
N ILE A 107 -11.53 8.26 -17.82
CA ILE A 107 -12.86 8.85 -17.66
C ILE A 107 -13.68 8.04 -16.65
N PHE A 108 -13.66 6.71 -16.73
CA PHE A 108 -14.32 5.84 -15.74
C PHE A 108 -13.82 6.14 -14.32
N CYS A 109 -12.51 6.25 -14.11
CA CYS A 109 -11.94 6.59 -12.79
C CYS A 109 -12.38 7.97 -12.30
N LYS A 110 -12.47 8.97 -13.19
CA LYS A 110 -12.94 10.33 -12.85
C LYS A 110 -14.40 10.31 -12.43
N VAL A 111 -15.27 9.67 -13.22
CA VAL A 111 -16.69 9.50 -12.89
C VAL A 111 -16.83 8.77 -11.55
N PHE A 112 -16.05 7.71 -11.32
CA PHE A 112 -16.06 6.99 -10.05
C PHE A 112 -15.69 7.88 -8.86
N ASP A 113 -14.63 8.70 -8.97
CA ASP A 113 -14.21 9.62 -7.92
C ASP A 113 -15.29 10.69 -7.63
N GLU A 114 -15.97 11.19 -8.65
CA GLU A 114 -17.14 12.07 -8.50
C GLU A 114 -18.28 11.37 -7.75
N GLN A 115 -18.67 10.15 -8.16
CA GLN A 115 -19.74 9.41 -7.49
C GLN A 115 -19.37 9.04 -6.06
N ARG A 116 -18.10 8.71 -5.81
CA ARG A 116 -17.60 8.36 -4.47
C ARG A 116 -17.69 9.55 -3.51
N LYS A 117 -17.48 10.78 -3.99
CA LYS A 117 -17.66 11.99 -3.17
C LYS A 117 -19.13 12.20 -2.77
N LEU A 118 -20.08 11.70 -3.55
CA LEU A 118 -21.52 11.83 -3.28
C LEU A 118 -22.05 10.69 -2.39
N TYR A 119 -21.67 9.45 -2.69
CA TYR A 119 -22.28 8.25 -2.11
C TYR A 119 -21.33 7.44 -1.22
N GLY A 120 -20.10 7.90 -1.01
CA GLY A 120 -19.08 7.21 -0.24
C GLY A 120 -18.54 5.97 -0.95
N MET A 121 -18.10 4.96 -0.19
CA MET A 121 -17.61 3.69 -0.75
C MET A 121 -18.72 2.64 -0.69
N THR A 122 -19.67 2.72 -1.61
CA THR A 122 -20.91 1.92 -1.61
C THR A 122 -21.17 1.25 -2.94
N GLU A 123 -21.99 0.19 -2.95
CA GLU A 123 -22.45 -0.44 -4.20
C GLU A 123 -23.15 0.56 -5.12
N GLN A 124 -23.91 1.50 -4.54
CA GLN A 124 -24.56 2.59 -5.26
C GLN A 124 -23.56 3.43 -6.06
N THR A 125 -22.38 3.71 -5.50
CA THR A 125 -21.30 4.44 -6.17
C THR A 125 -20.88 3.73 -7.46
N VAL A 126 -20.68 2.41 -7.38
CA VAL A 126 -20.23 1.61 -8.52
C VAL A 126 -21.32 1.52 -9.58
N ARG A 127 -22.58 1.26 -9.18
CA ARG A 127 -23.71 1.18 -10.11
C ARG A 127 -23.96 2.49 -10.85
N GLU A 128 -23.90 3.61 -10.14
CA GLU A 128 -24.11 4.92 -10.74
C GLU A 128 -22.96 5.31 -11.68
N THR A 129 -21.72 4.97 -11.32
CA THR A 129 -20.56 5.10 -12.22
C THR A 129 -20.79 4.32 -13.51
N ILE A 130 -21.18 3.05 -13.40
CA ILE A 130 -21.41 2.17 -14.55
C ILE A 130 -22.55 2.70 -15.43
N ARG A 131 -23.63 3.21 -14.84
CA ARG A 131 -24.75 3.85 -15.56
C ARG A 131 -24.27 5.05 -16.37
N ILE A 132 -23.58 6.00 -15.72
CA ILE A 132 -23.05 7.22 -16.35
C ILE A 132 -22.07 6.87 -17.47
N CYS A 133 -21.15 5.92 -17.24
CA CYS A 133 -20.19 5.51 -18.26
C CYS A 133 -20.87 4.88 -19.49
N LYS A 134 -21.87 4.01 -19.29
CA LYS A 134 -22.66 3.45 -20.41
C LYS A 134 -23.39 4.53 -21.22
N ASP A 135 -23.98 5.51 -20.54
CA ASP A 135 -24.68 6.64 -21.20
C ASP A 135 -23.72 7.51 -22.01
N ARG A 136 -22.48 7.70 -21.51
CA ARG A 136 -21.41 8.46 -22.18
C ARG A 136 -20.60 7.66 -23.19
N ASN A 137 -20.98 6.41 -23.48
CA ASN A 137 -20.24 5.49 -24.35
C ASN A 137 -18.80 5.18 -23.87
N VAL A 138 -18.55 5.26 -22.56
CA VAL A 138 -17.26 4.97 -21.92
C VAL A 138 -17.25 3.53 -21.44
N LEU A 139 -16.31 2.70 -21.94
CA LEU A 139 -16.21 1.27 -21.67
C LEU A 139 -17.52 0.51 -21.91
N LYS A 140 -18.41 1.05 -22.76
CA LYS A 140 -19.81 0.64 -22.84
C LYS A 140 -19.98 -0.85 -23.12
N GLU A 141 -19.31 -1.36 -24.15
CA GLU A 141 -19.40 -2.78 -24.53
C GLU A 141 -18.91 -3.70 -23.40
N TYR A 142 -17.81 -3.33 -22.74
CA TYR A 142 -17.28 -4.09 -21.60
C TYR A 142 -18.27 -4.08 -20.42
N LEU A 143 -18.74 -2.90 -20.02
CA LEU A 143 -19.65 -2.73 -18.88
C LEU A 143 -21.02 -3.37 -19.13
N MET A 144 -21.54 -3.35 -20.35
CA MET A 144 -22.79 -4.04 -20.70
C MET A 144 -22.72 -5.56 -20.48
N ASN A 145 -21.55 -6.16 -20.71
CA ASN A 145 -21.37 -7.60 -20.60
C ASN A 145 -20.84 -8.04 -19.22
N ARG A 146 -20.23 -7.14 -18.46
CA ARG A 146 -19.44 -7.47 -17.26
C ARG A 146 -19.83 -6.68 -16.01
N GLU A 147 -20.96 -5.98 -16.02
CA GLU A 147 -21.40 -5.15 -14.89
C GLU A 147 -21.36 -5.88 -13.54
N MET A 148 -21.95 -7.08 -13.43
CA MET A 148 -21.97 -7.80 -12.16
C MET A 148 -20.55 -8.18 -11.68
N GLU A 149 -19.66 -8.52 -12.60
CA GLU A 149 -18.27 -8.85 -12.30
C GLU A 149 -17.52 -7.61 -11.78
N VAL A 150 -17.69 -6.46 -12.44
CA VAL A 150 -17.10 -5.19 -12.02
C VAL A 150 -17.60 -4.78 -10.64
N VAL A 151 -18.92 -4.83 -10.41
CA VAL A 151 -19.51 -4.52 -9.09
C VAL A 151 -18.93 -5.45 -8.03
N THR A 152 -18.89 -6.76 -8.29
CA THR A 152 -18.38 -7.74 -7.33
C THR A 152 -16.92 -7.49 -6.99
N ILE A 153 -16.05 -7.30 -8.00
CA ILE A 153 -14.62 -7.04 -7.79
C ILE A 153 -14.41 -5.77 -6.98
N MET A 154 -15.06 -4.67 -7.35
CA MET A 154 -14.89 -3.39 -6.65
C MET A 154 -15.37 -3.49 -5.19
N MET A 155 -16.50 -4.15 -4.94
CA MET A 155 -17.00 -4.35 -3.58
C MET A 155 -16.08 -5.25 -2.73
N SER A 156 -15.52 -6.32 -3.32
CA SER A 156 -14.53 -7.17 -2.64
C SER A 156 -13.28 -6.38 -2.27
N LEU A 157 -12.75 -5.56 -3.18
CA LEU A 157 -11.58 -4.71 -2.91
C LEU A 157 -11.86 -3.71 -1.78
N PHE A 158 -13.07 -3.14 -1.70
CA PHE A 158 -13.44 -2.24 -0.59
C PHE A 158 -13.46 -2.98 0.75
N ASN A 159 -14.00 -4.20 0.78
CA ASN A 159 -14.00 -5.01 1.99
C ASN A 159 -12.57 -5.37 2.41
N ASP A 160 -11.72 -5.81 1.48
CA ASP A 160 -10.32 -6.14 1.76
C ASP A 160 -9.52 -4.92 2.23
N GLU A 161 -9.75 -3.73 1.65
CA GLU A 161 -9.09 -2.49 2.10
C GLU A 161 -9.54 -2.08 3.52
N GLN A 162 -10.83 -2.26 3.84
CA GLN A 162 -11.38 -2.03 5.19
C GLN A 162 -10.81 -3.03 6.20
N ILE A 163 -10.76 -4.31 5.83
CA ILE A 163 -10.16 -5.37 6.63
C ILE A 163 -8.69 -5.04 6.90
N MET A 164 -7.91 -4.74 5.85
CA MET A 164 -6.49 -4.38 5.98
C MET A 164 -6.31 -3.14 6.87
N LYS A 165 -7.08 -2.06 6.69
CA LYS A 165 -7.00 -0.87 7.57
C LYS A 165 -7.24 -1.22 9.03
N THR A 166 -8.18 -2.11 9.31
CA THR A 166 -8.46 -2.59 10.66
C THR A 166 -7.26 -3.37 11.21
N TYR A 167 -6.70 -4.30 10.43
CA TYR A 167 -5.48 -5.03 10.80
C TYR A 167 -4.28 -4.11 11.09
N TRP A 168 -4.04 -3.10 10.25
CA TRP A 168 -2.95 -2.14 10.46
C TRP A 168 -3.16 -1.32 11.74
N LYS A 169 -4.39 -0.87 11.99
CA LYS A 169 -4.74 -0.12 13.21
C LYS A 169 -4.58 -0.97 14.47
N ASP A 170 -4.99 -2.24 14.43
CA ASP A 170 -4.82 -3.17 15.55
C ASP A 170 -3.34 -3.48 15.80
N MET A 171 -2.54 -3.60 14.74
CA MET A 171 -1.09 -3.77 14.84
C MET A 171 -0.40 -2.52 15.41
N GLU A 172 -0.81 -1.33 15.01
CA GLU A 172 -0.31 -0.05 15.54
C GLU A 172 -0.63 0.11 17.03
N ASN A 173 -1.88 -0.22 17.43
CA ASN A 173 -2.27 -0.23 18.84
C ASN A 173 -1.43 -1.24 19.63
N THR A 174 -1.28 -2.47 19.12
CA THR A 174 -0.47 -3.52 19.78
C THR A 174 0.99 -3.10 19.95
N LEU A 175 1.58 -2.45 18.94
CA LEU A 175 2.94 -1.95 19.00
C LEU A 175 3.08 -0.80 20.01
N THR A 176 2.09 0.09 20.06
CA THR A 176 2.03 1.19 21.03
C THR A 176 1.88 0.68 22.46
N ASP A 177 1.02 -0.32 22.68
CA ASP A 177 0.84 -0.97 23.98
C ASP A 177 2.13 -1.64 24.44
N LYS A 178 2.83 -2.36 23.54
CA LYS A 178 4.15 -2.94 23.84
C LYS A 178 5.19 -1.88 24.20
N ILE A 179 5.30 -0.81 23.41
CA ILE A 179 6.26 0.28 23.69
C ILE A 179 5.96 0.95 25.03
N THR A 180 4.68 1.12 25.37
CA THR A 180 4.26 1.72 26.63
C THR A 180 4.57 0.78 27.79
N HIS A 181 4.25 -0.51 27.64
CA HIS A 181 4.54 -1.56 28.61
C HIS A 181 6.04 -1.70 28.88
N ASP A 182 6.90 -1.64 27.86
CA ASP A 182 8.35 -1.72 28.01
C ASP A 182 8.91 -0.50 28.78
N LYS A 183 8.40 0.71 28.52
CA LYS A 183 8.79 1.92 29.26
C LYS A 183 8.35 1.90 30.73
N ASP A 184 7.16 1.36 30.97
CA ASP A 184 6.62 1.16 32.31
C ASP A 184 7.47 0.12 33.06
N ARG A 185 7.88 -0.95 32.38
CA ARG A 185 8.84 -1.94 32.90
C ARG A 185 10.19 -1.31 33.26
N GLU A 186 10.80 -0.56 32.35
CA GLU A 186 12.07 0.16 32.63
C GLU A 186 11.95 1.15 33.81
N THR A 187 10.79 1.76 33.98
CA THR A 187 10.53 2.68 35.09
C THR A 187 10.37 1.93 36.41
N ALA A 188 9.66 0.80 36.41
CA ALA A 188 9.56 -0.09 37.56
C ALA A 188 10.93 -0.64 37.96
N GLU A 189 11.77 -1.05 37.01
CA GLU A 189 13.14 -1.52 37.27
C GLU A 189 13.98 -0.48 38.02
N ARG A 190 13.90 0.80 37.61
CA ARG A 190 14.59 1.89 38.30
C ARG A 190 14.07 2.07 39.73
N MET A 191 12.75 2.07 39.91
CA MET A 191 12.14 2.20 41.25
C MET A 191 12.50 1.03 42.19
N ILE A 192 12.59 -0.19 41.66
CA ILE A 192 13.02 -1.38 42.44
C ILE A 192 14.49 -1.27 42.82
N LYS A 193 15.37 -0.86 41.90
CA LYS A 193 16.81 -0.67 42.16
C LYS A 193 17.08 0.43 43.19
N ASP A 194 16.30 1.50 43.19
CA ASP A 194 16.41 2.59 44.15
C ASP A 194 15.99 2.16 45.58
N GLY A 195 15.14 1.13 45.71
CA GLY A 195 14.78 0.50 46.99
C GLY A 195 13.90 1.34 47.92
N GLU A 196 13.43 2.52 47.50
CA GLU A 196 12.65 3.43 48.34
C GLU A 196 11.16 3.07 48.43
N LEU A 197 10.64 2.29 47.48
CA LEU A 197 9.22 1.96 47.33
C LEU A 197 8.99 0.45 47.43
N SER A 198 7.91 0.03 48.11
CA SER A 198 7.46 -1.37 48.07
C SER A 198 6.81 -1.70 46.73
N LEU A 199 6.83 -2.98 46.34
CA LEU A 199 6.18 -3.44 45.11
C LEU A 199 4.69 -3.06 45.05
N GLU A 200 3.96 -3.01 46.18
CA GLU A 200 2.55 -2.59 46.16
C GLU A 200 2.37 -1.08 45.92
N LYS A 201 3.40 -0.26 46.20
CA LYS A 201 3.40 1.15 45.80
C LYS A 201 3.73 1.29 44.33
N ILE A 202 4.71 0.54 43.82
CA ILE A 202 5.09 0.56 42.41
C ILE A 202 3.92 0.13 41.51
N ALA A 203 3.21 -0.95 41.87
CA ALA A 203 2.00 -1.40 41.16
C ALA A 203 0.87 -0.35 41.14
N ARG A 204 0.83 0.56 42.13
CA ARG A 204 -0.13 1.67 42.14
C ARG A 204 0.28 2.82 41.22
N TYR A 205 1.58 3.06 41.05
CA TYR A 205 2.09 4.08 40.14
C TYR A 205 2.12 3.61 38.69
N ILE A 206 2.26 2.30 38.47
CA ILE A 206 2.40 1.68 37.15
C ILE A 206 1.36 0.54 37.04
N PRO A 207 0.07 0.88 36.86
CA PRO A 207 -1.01 -0.10 36.86
C PRO A 207 -1.03 -1.01 35.62
N SER A 208 -0.20 -0.70 34.61
CA SER A 208 -0.01 -1.51 33.40
C SER A 208 0.79 -2.79 33.65
N LEU A 209 1.57 -2.85 34.74
CA LEU A 209 2.33 -4.04 35.14
C LEU A 209 1.57 -4.79 36.24
N SER A 210 1.44 -6.09 36.08
CA SER A 210 0.87 -6.95 37.10
C SER A 210 1.82 -7.13 38.29
N MET A 211 1.26 -7.50 39.44
CA MET A 211 2.05 -7.77 40.64
C MET A 211 3.01 -8.96 40.45
N ASP A 212 2.67 -9.91 39.58
CA ASP A 212 3.53 -11.06 39.30
C ASP A 212 4.70 -10.66 38.39
N GLU A 213 4.47 -9.82 37.38
CA GLU A 213 5.55 -9.24 36.57
C GLU A 213 6.53 -8.41 37.41
N LEU A 214 6.03 -7.63 38.36
CA LEU A 214 6.86 -6.85 39.29
C LEU A 214 7.73 -7.73 40.20
N LYS A 215 7.22 -8.89 40.64
CA LYS A 215 8.00 -9.85 41.43
C LYS A 215 9.06 -10.55 40.58
N GLU A 216 8.73 -10.89 39.34
CA GLU A 216 9.71 -11.46 38.40
C GLU A 216 10.84 -10.47 38.12
N LEU A 217 10.50 -9.20 37.88
CA LEU A 217 11.44 -8.09 37.75
C LEU A 217 12.36 -7.94 38.96
N GLU A 218 11.80 -7.95 40.18
CA GLU A 218 12.59 -7.88 41.41
C GLU A 218 13.54 -9.07 41.55
N ALA A 219 13.07 -10.29 41.25
CA ALA A 219 13.89 -11.50 41.29
C ALA A 219 15.03 -11.48 40.26
N GLU A 220 14.78 -11.01 39.03
CA GLU A 220 15.80 -10.84 37.99
C GLU A 220 16.89 -9.84 38.41
N ILE A 221 16.48 -8.70 39.00
CA ILE A 221 17.41 -7.68 39.49
C ILE A 221 18.25 -8.21 40.65
N MET A 222 17.64 -8.93 41.59
CA MET A 222 18.34 -9.50 42.76
C MET A 222 19.30 -10.64 42.39
N GLN A 223 19.08 -11.36 41.29
CA GLN A 223 20.02 -12.38 40.79
C GLN A 223 21.24 -11.79 40.08
N LEU A 224 21.15 -10.55 39.61
CA LEU A 224 22.21 -9.84 38.89
C LEU A 224 23.06 -8.92 39.80
N ALA A 225 22.69 -8.79 41.08
CA ALA A 225 23.39 -8.04 42.12
C ALA A 225 24.36 -8.92 42.93
#